data_AF-A0A3D3EDW4-F1
#
_entry.id   AF-A0A3D3EDW4-F1
#
_cell.length_a   1.000
_cell.length_b   1.000
_cell.length_c   1.000
_cell.angle_alpha   90.00
_cell.angle_beta   90.00
_cell.angle_gamma   90.00
#
_symmetry.space_group_name_H-M   'P 1'
#
loop_
_entity.id
_entity.type
_entity.pdbx_description
1 polymer ?
#
loop_
_entity_poly.entity_id
_entity_poly.type
_entity_poly.pdbx_seq_one_letter_code
_entity_poly.pdbx_strand_id
1 'polypeptide(L)'
;QDGVSQMRARIAHGKANAAIAMGMGTRALMNRAEQQAYFVQAINGLADGDFVPVPGGVLITDKDGTLLGAVGISGDTSDNDEAAAVSGIEAVGLTAVTG
;
A
#
# COMPACT_ATOMS: atom_id res chain seq x y z
N GLN A 1 14.75 20.29 6.12
CA GLN A 1 13.29 20.05 6.23
C GLN A 1 12.76 20.35 4.86
N ASP A 2 12.60 19.31 4.04
CA ASP A 2 12.80 19.43 2.58
C ASP A 2 11.48 19.67 1.84
N GLY A 3 10.58 20.47 2.43
CA GLY A 3 9.34 20.92 1.77
C GLY A 3 8.23 19.87 1.62
N VAL A 4 8.38 18.66 2.19
CA VAL A 4 7.35 17.61 2.12
C VAL A 4 6.22 17.83 3.14
N SER A 5 4.98 17.62 2.72
CA SER A 5 3.81 17.68 3.61
C SER A 5 3.94 16.69 4.77
N GLN A 6 3.67 17.16 5.99
CA GLN A 6 3.76 16.37 7.24
C GLN A 6 2.92 15.07 7.20
N MET A 7 1.91 15.01 6.33
CA MET A 7 1.02 13.85 6.24
C MET A 7 1.60 12.71 5.40
N ARG A 8 2.57 12.97 4.52
CA ARG A 8 3.07 11.97 3.55
C ARG A 8 3.63 10.72 4.21
N ALA A 9 4.39 10.88 5.29
CA ALA A 9 4.92 9.75 6.06
C ALA A 9 3.81 8.87 6.65
N ARG A 10 2.75 9.48 7.19
CA ARG A 10 1.58 8.74 7.72
C ARG A 10 0.79 8.05 6.61
N ILE A 11 0.63 8.70 5.45
CA ILE A 11 -0.05 8.10 4.30
C ILE A 11 0.73 6.88 3.79
N ALA A 12 2.04 7.01 3.64
CA ALA A 12 2.92 5.91 3.24
C ALA A 12 2.80 4.73 4.22
N HIS A 13 2.85 5.01 5.54
CA HIS A 13 2.64 4.00 6.57
C HIS A 13 1.28 3.31 6.42
N GLY A 14 0.19 4.09 6.34
CA GLY A 14 -1.16 3.54 6.23
C GLY A 14 -1.41 2.74 4.94
N LYS A 15 -0.70 3.04 3.83
CA LYS A 15 -0.73 2.23 2.62
C LYS A 15 -0.02 0.88 2.84
N ALA A 16 1.16 0.87 3.47
CA ALA A 16 1.87 -0.37 3.80
C ALA A 16 1.06 -1.24 4.77
N ASN A 17 0.52 -0.62 5.83
CA ASN A 17 -0.26 -1.28 6.86
C ASN A 17 -1.55 -1.87 6.29
N ALA A 18 -2.26 -1.13 5.43
CA ALA A 18 -3.44 -1.64 4.75
C ALA A 18 -3.12 -2.87 3.88
N ALA A 19 -2.00 -2.82 3.14
CA ALA A 19 -1.60 -3.95 2.30
C ALA A 19 -1.32 -5.21 3.13
N ILE A 20 -0.44 -5.10 4.13
CA ILE A 20 -0.02 -6.26 4.93
C ILE A 20 -1.16 -6.82 5.79
N ALA A 21 -2.02 -5.96 6.35
CA ALA A 21 -3.15 -6.39 7.17
C ALA A 21 -4.21 -7.16 6.37
N MET A 22 -4.39 -6.81 5.09
CA MET A 22 -5.39 -7.45 4.22
C MET A 22 -4.81 -8.57 3.35
N GLY A 23 -3.49 -8.70 3.30
CA GLY A 23 -2.81 -9.66 2.43
C GLY A 23 -3.07 -9.39 0.94
N MET A 24 -3.29 -8.12 0.56
CA MET A 24 -3.41 -7.72 -0.85
C MET A 24 -2.89 -6.29 -1.07
N GLY A 25 -2.42 -5.98 -2.28
CA GLY A 25 -1.95 -4.62 -2.57
C GLY A 25 -3.08 -3.57 -2.55
N THR A 26 -2.74 -2.32 -2.25
CA THR A 26 -3.74 -1.28 -1.98
C THR A 26 -4.49 -0.81 -3.23
N ARG A 27 -4.03 -1.14 -4.44
CA ARG A 27 -4.83 -0.92 -5.67
C ARG A 27 -6.05 -1.83 -5.69
N ALA A 28 -5.91 -3.10 -5.33
CA ALA A 28 -7.08 -3.98 -5.19
C ALA A 28 -7.99 -3.54 -4.04
N LEU A 29 -7.44 -2.99 -2.95
CA LEU A 29 -8.25 -2.39 -1.88
C LEU A 29 -9.02 -1.15 -2.34
N MET A 30 -8.45 -0.33 -3.22
CA MET A 30 -9.15 0.79 -3.84
C MET A 30 -10.36 0.29 -4.65
N ASN A 31 -10.15 -0.71 -5.52
CA ASN A 31 -11.24 -1.33 -6.29
C ASN A 31 -12.34 -1.90 -5.36
N ARG A 32 -11.93 -2.49 -4.24
CA ARG A 32 -12.88 -2.98 -3.22
C ARG A 32 -13.61 -1.83 -2.52
N ALA A 33 -12.96 -0.70 -2.28
CA ALA A 33 -13.59 0.48 -1.69
C ALA A 33 -14.67 1.06 -2.61
N GLU A 34 -14.45 1.04 -3.93
CA GLU A 34 -15.45 1.46 -4.93
C GLU A 34 -16.68 0.54 -4.95
N GLN A 35 -16.48 -0.76 -4.71
CA GLN A 35 -17.55 -1.77 -4.75
C GLN A 35 -18.23 -2.00 -3.39
N GLN A 36 -17.49 -1.84 -2.29
CA GLN A 36 -17.86 -2.23 -0.93
C GLN A 36 -17.39 -1.18 0.10
N ALA A 37 -17.71 0.09 -0.14
CA ALA A 37 -17.25 1.22 0.67
C ALA A 37 -17.50 1.04 2.19
N TYR A 38 -18.68 0.52 2.57
CA TYR A 38 -19.02 0.29 3.98
C TYR A 38 -18.09 -0.72 4.66
N PHE A 39 -17.66 -1.76 3.92
CA PHE A 39 -16.75 -2.78 4.44
C PHE A 39 -15.37 -2.17 4.66
N VAL A 40 -14.86 -1.44 3.67
CA VAL A 40 -13.55 -0.79 3.77
C VAL A 40 -13.53 0.26 4.90
N GLN A 41 -14.63 0.99 5.09
CA GLN A 41 -14.77 1.91 6.22
C GLN A 41 -14.78 1.18 7.57
N ALA A 42 -15.45 0.02 7.68
CA ALA A 42 -15.42 -0.79 8.89
C ALA A 42 -14.00 -1.28 9.21
N ILE A 43 -13.24 -1.73 8.20
CA ILE A 43 -11.83 -2.11 8.37
C ILE A 43 -10.97 -0.93 8.80
N ASN A 44 -11.13 0.24 8.18
CA ASN A 44 -10.39 1.45 8.59
C ASN A 44 -10.67 1.82 10.06
N GLY A 45 -11.92 1.67 10.52
CA GLY A 45 -12.28 1.85 11.92
C GLY A 45 -11.63 0.84 12.87
N LEU A 46 -11.52 -0.43 12.45
CA LEU A 46 -10.80 -1.47 13.22
C LEU A 46 -9.29 -1.24 13.25
N ALA A 47 -8.75 -0.54 12.25
CA ALA A 47 -7.33 -0.20 12.14
C ALA A 47 -6.98 1.15 12.80
N ASP A 48 -7.87 1.73 13.61
CA ASP A 48 -7.69 3.03 14.25
C ASP A 48 -7.33 4.16 13.26
N GLY A 49 -7.84 4.06 12.03
CA GLY A 49 -7.57 5.01 10.94
C GLY A 49 -6.23 4.80 10.22
N ASP A 50 -5.37 3.88 10.67
CA ASP A 50 -4.08 3.55 10.03
C ASP A 50 -4.24 2.59 8.86
N PHE A 51 -5.08 2.98 7.91
CA PHE A 51 -5.46 2.17 6.76
C PHE A 51 -5.81 3.05 5.56
N VAL A 52 -4.97 3.05 4.52
CA VAL A 52 -5.16 3.89 3.34
C VAL A 52 -5.36 3.02 2.08
N PRO A 53 -6.60 2.90 1.56
CA PRO A 53 -6.94 2.01 0.45
C PRO A 53 -6.81 2.69 -0.92
N VAL A 54 -5.62 3.22 -1.25
CA VAL A 54 -5.31 3.77 -2.58
C VAL A 54 -3.94 3.28 -3.06
N PRO A 55 -3.65 3.24 -4.37
CA PRO A 55 -2.40 2.67 -4.89
C PRO A 55 -1.13 3.26 -4.26
N GLY A 56 -0.10 2.42 -4.16
CA GLY A 56 1.20 2.76 -3.54
C GLY A 56 1.55 1.96 -2.29
N GLY A 57 0.67 1.06 -1.82
CA GLY A 57 0.97 0.01 -0.86
C GLY A 57 1.09 -1.33 -1.56
N VAL A 58 2.30 -1.90 -1.57
CA VAL A 58 2.68 -3.05 -2.39
C VAL A 58 3.23 -4.14 -1.49
N LEU A 59 2.72 -5.37 -1.64
CA LEU A 59 3.26 -6.52 -0.93
C LEU A 59 4.56 -6.98 -1.60
N ILE A 60 5.44 -7.54 -0.78
CA ILE A 60 6.72 -8.10 -1.18
C ILE A 60 6.67 -9.59 -0.94
N THR A 61 6.91 -10.39 -1.98
CA THR A 61 7.07 -11.84 -1.83
C THR A 61 8.44 -12.30 -2.31
N ASP A 62 8.88 -13.46 -1.84
CA ASP A 62 9.96 -14.19 -2.51
C ASP A 62 9.47 -14.82 -3.82
N LYS A 63 10.36 -15.56 -4.49
CA LYS A 63 10.07 -16.27 -5.75
C LYS A 63 9.11 -17.45 -5.60
N ASP A 64 9.00 -17.99 -4.39
CA ASP A 64 8.11 -19.10 -4.06
C ASP A 64 6.72 -18.62 -3.63
N GLY A 65 6.51 -17.29 -3.57
CA GLY A 65 5.25 -16.66 -3.18
C GLY A 65 5.12 -16.46 -1.67
N THR A 66 6.18 -16.70 -0.88
CA THR A 66 6.16 -16.41 0.55
C THR A 66 6.08 -14.90 0.76
N LEU A 67 5.09 -14.46 1.53
CA LEU A 67 4.95 -13.06 1.91
C LEU A 67 6.07 -12.65 2.87
N LEU A 68 6.87 -11.66 2.47
CA LEU A 68 8.00 -11.13 3.24
C LEU A 68 7.66 -9.83 3.97
N GLY A 69 6.71 -9.05 3.43
CA GLY A 69 6.29 -7.78 4.00
C GLY A 69 5.55 -6.90 3.01
N ALA A 70 5.52 -5.59 3.28
CA ALA A 70 4.92 -4.60 2.40
C ALA A 70 5.71 -3.29 2.44
N VAL A 71 5.64 -2.53 1.36
CA VAL A 71 6.14 -1.15 1.26
C VAL A 71 4.99 -0.23 0.92
N GLY A 72 4.99 0.96 1.52
CA GLY A 72 4.07 2.04 1.21
C GLY A 72 4.83 3.28 0.79
N ILE A 73 4.44 3.89 -0.33
CA ILE A 73 5.04 5.12 -0.84
C ILE A 73 3.99 6.23 -0.89
N SER A 74 4.39 7.43 -0.47
CA SER A 74 3.64 8.65 -0.71
C SER A 74 4.55 9.84 -0.97
N GLY A 75 4.47 10.38 -2.18
CA GLY A 75 5.21 11.57 -2.57
C GLY A 75 4.66 12.24 -3.84
N ASP A 76 3.97 11.48 -4.68
CA ASP A 76 3.45 11.93 -5.97
C ASP A 76 1.99 11.45 -6.16
N THR A 77 1.55 11.24 -7.41
CA THR A 77 0.32 10.53 -7.76
C THR A 77 0.39 9.07 -7.28
N SER A 78 -0.77 8.46 -6.99
CA SER A 78 -0.83 7.08 -6.49
C SER A 78 -0.22 6.07 -7.48
N ASP A 79 -0.34 6.30 -8.78
CA ASP A 79 0.25 5.44 -9.80
C ASP A 79 1.79 5.56 -9.82
N ASN A 80 2.33 6.77 -9.67
CA ASN A 80 3.78 6.98 -9.57
C ASN A 80 4.35 6.41 -8.26
N ASP A 81 3.63 6.58 -7.13
CA ASP A 81 4.00 5.98 -5.84
C ASP A 81 4.09 4.44 -5.96
N GLU A 82 3.12 3.81 -6.60
CA GLU A 82 3.12 2.35 -6.82
C GLU A 82 4.23 1.91 -7.77
N ALA A 83 4.41 2.59 -8.90
CA ALA A 83 5.46 2.28 -9.87
C ALA A 83 6.87 2.36 -9.24
N ALA A 84 7.09 3.36 -8.36
CA ALA A 84 8.32 3.48 -7.60
C ALA A 84 8.51 2.30 -6.63
N ALA A 85 7.45 1.87 -5.94
CA ALA A 85 7.52 0.73 -5.03
C ALA A 85 7.85 -0.57 -5.77
N VAL A 86 7.15 -0.83 -6.88
CA VAL A 86 7.40 -1.99 -7.75
C VAL A 86 8.86 -2.00 -8.22
N SER A 87 9.34 -0.89 -8.79
CA SER A 87 10.71 -0.80 -9.29
C SER A 87 11.76 -1.06 -8.20
N GLY A 88 11.55 -0.54 -6.99
CA GLY A 88 12.47 -0.74 -5.87
C GLY A 88 12.50 -2.18 -5.36
N ILE A 89 11.34 -2.84 -5.30
CA ILE A 89 11.21 -4.25 -4.89
C ILE A 89 11.88 -5.17 -5.92
N GLU A 90 11.59 -4.96 -7.20
CA GLU A 90 12.13 -5.78 -8.29
C GLU A 90 13.65 -5.58 -8.47
N ALA A 91 14.17 -4.39 -8.19
CA ALA A 91 15.60 -4.10 -8.26
C ALA A 91 16.46 -4.96 -7.32
N VAL A 92 15.88 -5.52 -6.26
CA VAL A 92 16.55 -6.45 -5.33
C VAL A 92 16.18 -7.92 -5.57
N GLY A 93 15.52 -8.23 -6.69
CA GLY A 93 15.18 -9.60 -7.10
C GLY A 93 14.02 -10.21 -6.32
N LEU A 94 13.18 -9.39 -5.70
CA LEU A 94 11.94 -9.78 -5.04
C LEU A 94 10.73 -9.51 -5.95
N THR A 95 9.58 -10.09 -5.60
CA THR A 95 8.33 -9.95 -6.37
C THR A 95 7.42 -8.91 -5.73
N ALA A 96 6.90 -7.98 -6.54
CA ALA A 96 5.95 -6.96 -6.13
C ALA A 96 4.51 -7.39 -6.45
N VAL A 97 3.59 -7.26 -5.49
CA VAL A 97 2.15 -7.53 -5.68
C VAL A 97 1.33 -6.27 -5.36
N THR A 98 0.70 -5.71 -6.39
CA THR A 98 -0.04 -4.43 -6.32
C THR A 98 -1.55 -4.61 -6.16
N GLY A 99 -2.08 -5.78 -6.52
CA GLY A 99 -3.51 -6.10 -6.42
C GLY A 99 -3.83 -7.49 -6.93
#